data_AF-A0A7C7PMJ1-F1
#
_entry.id   AF-A0A7C7PMJ1-F1
#
_cell.length_a   1.000
_cell.length_b   1.000
_cell.length_c   1.000
_cell.angle_alpha   90.00
_cell.angle_beta   90.00
_cell.angle_gamma   90.00
#
_symmetry.space_group_name_H-M   'P 1'
#
loop_
_entity.id
_entity.type
_entity.pdbx_description
1 polymer ?
#
loop_
_entity_poly.entity_id
_entity_poly.type
_entity_poly.pdbx_seq_one_letter_code
_entity_poly.pdbx_strand_id
1 'polypeptide(L)' 'MSLPLKVIPLGGLGEIGQNMMVIECRQDIVVIDAGLLFPGNDMPGVDLGIPDTTYLEKNRD' A
#
# COMPACT_ATOMS: atom_id res chain seq x y z
N MET A 1 7.54 22.25 18.30
CA MET A 1 7.95 21.59 17.05
C MET A 1 6.97 20.47 16.77
N SER A 2 6.42 20.39 15.55
CA SER A 2 5.60 19.25 15.13
C SER A 2 6.49 18.05 14.82
N LEU A 3 5.93 16.86 14.92
CA LEU A 3 6.60 15.64 14.51
C LEU A 3 6.53 15.48 12.99
N PRO A 4 7.57 14.92 12.34
CA PRO A 4 7.50 14.60 10.93
C PRO A 4 6.46 13.48 10.70
N LEU A 5 5.63 13.68 9.68
CA LEU A 5 4.64 12.72 9.21
C LEU A 5 5.09 12.21 7.83
N LYS A 6 5.18 10.90 7.65
CA LYS A 6 5.39 10.31 6.33
C LYS A 6 4.04 9.83 5.78
N VAL A 7 3.82 10.11 4.49
CA VAL A 7 2.66 9.64 3.73
C VAL A 7 3.21 8.83 2.57
N ILE A 8 2.99 7.52 2.59
CA ILE A 8 3.62 6.58 1.66
C ILE A 8 2.51 5.76 0.99
N PRO A 9 2.17 6.03 -0.28
CA PRO A 9 1.27 5.16 -1.02
C PRO A 9 2.00 3.87 -1.41
N LEU A 10 1.53 2.73 -0.92
CA LEU A 10 1.99 1.39 -1.33
C LEU A 10 1.20 0.86 -2.53
N GLY A 11 0.05 1.45 -2.83
CA GLY A 11 -0.70 1.20 -4.06
C GLY A 11 -1.86 2.19 -4.24
N GLY A 12 -2.47 2.18 -5.43
CA GLY A 12 -3.60 3.05 -5.80
C GLY A 12 -3.21 4.46 -6.30
N LEU A 13 -1.93 4.83 -6.31
CA LEU A 13 -1.49 6.11 -6.86
C LEU A 13 -1.26 6.01 -8.38
N GLY A 14 -2.08 6.71 -9.15
CA GLY A 14 -1.97 6.72 -10.62
C GLY A 14 -2.59 5.50 -11.30
N GLU A 15 -3.24 4.62 -10.55
CA GLU A 15 -3.85 3.37 -11.01
C GLU A 15 -5.22 3.18 -10.35
N ILE A 16 -6.03 2.23 -10.86
CA ILE A 16 -7.33 1.87 -10.29
C ILE A 16 -7.20 0.55 -9.54
N GLY A 17 -7.42 0.56 -8.22
CA GLY A 17 -7.31 -0.62 -7.36
C GLY A 17 -5.99 -0.66 -6.59
N GLN A 18 -5.76 -1.74 -5.85
CA GLN A 18 -4.61 -1.92 -4.94
C GLN A 18 -4.42 -0.75 -3.96
N ASN A 19 -5.49 -0.10 -3.52
CA ASN A 19 -5.37 1.04 -2.60
C ASN A 19 -4.72 0.59 -1.29
N MET A 20 -3.60 1.20 -0.94
CA MET A 20 -2.97 1.05 0.36
C MET A 20 -2.11 2.27 0.66
N MET A 21 -2.45 2.99 1.72
CA MET A 21 -1.70 4.17 2.17
C MET A 21 -1.15 3.93 3.56
N VAL A 22 0.14 4.20 3.73
CA VAL A 22 0.82 4.19 5.02
C VAL A 22 0.97 5.62 5.53
N ILE A 23 0.51 5.82 6.76
CA ILE A 23 0.76 7.01 7.55
C ILE A 23 1.69 6.62 8.68
N GLU A 24 2.89 7.19 8.71
CA GLU A 24 3.88 6.90 9.75
C GLU A 24 4.26 8.16 10.51
N CYS A 25 4.23 8.06 11.84
CA CYS A 25 4.66 9.11 12.75
C CYS A 25 5.43 8.48 13.92
N ARG A 26 6.69 8.88 14.10
CA ARG A 26 7.61 8.28 15.09
C ARG A 26 7.80 6.77 14.87
N GLN A 27 7.24 5.94 15.76
CA GLN A 27 7.34 4.48 15.77
C GLN A 27 5.99 3.84 15.44
N ASP A 28 4.96 4.67 15.21
CA ASP A 28 3.61 4.21 14.94
C ASP A 28 3.33 4.27 13.44
N ILE A 29 2.76 3.18 12.93
CA ILE A 29 2.31 3.04 11.55
C ILE A 29 0.79 2.81 11.57
N VAL A 30 0.08 3.58 10.76
CA VAL A 30 -1.33 3.35 10.44
C VAL A 30 -1.43 3.03 8.96
N VAL A 31 -2.05 1.89 8.64
CA VAL A 31 -2.37 1.49 7.27
C VAL A 31 -3.83 1.83 7.00
N ILE A 32 -4.07 2.48 5.87
CA ILE A 32 -5.41 2.80 5.36
C ILE A 32 -5.62 1.98 4.09
N ASP A 33 -6.70 1.18 4.11
CA ASP A 33 -7.06 0.19 3.10
C ASP A 33 -6.06 -0.96 2.91
N ALA A 34 -6.58 -2.01 2.27
CA ALA A 34 -5.83 -3.16 1.76
C ALA A 34 -6.53 -3.64 0.48
N GLY A 35 -6.60 -2.75 -0.49
CA GLY A 35 -7.31 -2.96 -1.74
C GLY A 35 -6.65 -4.03 -2.62
N LEU A 36 -7.41 -4.50 -3.60
CA LEU A 36 -6.95 -5.41 -4.64
C LEU A 36 -7.15 -4.78 -6.02
N LEU A 37 -6.52 -5.35 -7.04
CA LEU A 37 -6.79 -5.06 -8.45
C LEU A 37 -7.19 -6.33 -9.16
N PHE A 38 -8.22 -6.19 -10.00
CA PHE A 38 -8.60 -7.24 -10.93
C PHE A 38 -7.79 -7.10 -12.22
N PRO A 39 -7.14 -8.18 -12.69
CA PRO A 39 -6.33 -8.14 -13.90
C PRO A 39 -7.19 -7.92 -15.15
N GLY A 40 -6.59 -7.28 -16.15
CA GLY A 40 -7.19 -7.12 -17.46
C GLY A 40 -7.10 -8.39 -18.32
N ASN A 41 -7.75 -8.36 -19.49
CA ASN A 41 -7.71 -9.45 -20.46
C ASN A 41 -6.29 -9.74 -21.02
N ASP A 42 -5.35 -8.81 -20.82
CA ASP A 42 -3.95 -8.88 -21.21
C ASP A 42 -3.06 -9.63 -20.19
N MET A 43 -3.60 -10.02 -19.04
CA MET A 43 -2.89 -10.75 -17.99
C MET A 43 -3.45 -12.16 -17.77
N PRO A 44 -3.28 -13.10 -18.73
CA PRO A 44 -3.83 -14.44 -18.62
C PRO A 44 -3.19 -15.23 -17.48
N GLY A 45 -4.02 -15.88 -16.66
CA GLY A 45 -3.59 -16.72 -15.54
C GLY A 45 -3.34 -15.97 -14.23
N VAL A 46 -3.53 -14.65 -14.20
CA VAL A 46 -3.54 -13.86 -12.95
C VAL A 46 -4.98 -13.79 -12.44
N ASP A 47 -5.20 -14.06 -11.15
CA ASP A 47 -6.53 -13.95 -10.52
C ASP A 47 -6.77 -12.57 -9.90
N LEU A 48 -5.77 -12.05 -9.17
CA LEU A 48 -5.82 -10.76 -8.49
C LEU A 48 -4.40 -10.22 -8.26
N GLY A 49 -4.29 -8.90 -8.16
CA GLY A 49 -3.08 -8.21 -7.71
C GLY A 49 -3.28 -7.53 -6.36
N ILE A 50 -2.24 -7.54 -5.52
CA ILE A 50 -2.23 -6.92 -4.19
C ILE A 50 -1.05 -5.92 -4.08
N PRO A 51 -1.12 -4.94 -3.18
CA PRO A 51 -0.02 -4.00 -2.91
C PRO A 51 1.23 -4.72 -2.39
N ASP A 52 2.40 -4.18 -2.71
CA ASP A 52 3.67 -4.65 -2.15
C ASP A 52 3.84 -4.19 -0.69
N THR A 53 3.78 -5.14 0.24
CA THR A 53 3.90 -4.90 1.69
C THR A 53 5.32 -4.95 2.23
N THR A 54 6.35 -5.03 1.37
CA THR A 54 7.76 -5.10 1.78
C THR A 54 8.14 -3.99 2.76
N TYR A 55 7.58 -2.78 2.63
CA TYR A 55 7.80 -1.68 3.57
C TYR A 55 7.30 -2.02 4.98
N LEU A 56 6.07 -2.56 5.09
CA LEU A 56 5.47 -2.92 6.37
C LEU A 56 6.20 -4.08 7.03
N GLU A 57 6.59 -5.10 6.24
CA GLU A 57 7.33 -6.26 6.74
C GLU A 57 8.68 -5.87 7.36
N LYS A 58 9.36 -4.87 6.77
CA LYS A 58 10.63 -4.34 7.29
C LYS A 58 10.48 -3.48 8.55
N ASN A 59 9.29 -2.98 8.84
CA ASN A 59 9.01 -2.05 9.94
C ASN A 59 7.91 -2.60 10.88
N ARG A 60 7.84 -3.93 11.03
CA ARG A 60 6.80 -4.61 11.82
C ARG A 60 7.02 -4.53 13.34
N ASP A 61 8.27 -4.37 13.76
CA ASP A 61 8.70 -4.42 15.16
C ASP A 61 9.02 -3.00 15.68
#